data_AF-A0A966XM59-F1
#
_entry.id   AF-A0A966XM59-F1
#
_cell.length_a   1.000
_cell.length_b   1.000
_cell.length_c   1.000
_cell.angle_alpha   90.00
_cell.angle_beta   90.00
_cell.angle_gamma   90.00
#
_symmetry.space_group_name_H-M   'P 1'
#
loop_
_entity.id
_entity.type
_entity.pdbx_description
1 polymer ?
#
loop_
_entity_poly.entity_id
_entity_poly.type
_entity_poly.pdbx_seq_one_letter_code
_entity_poly.pdbx_strand_id
1 'polypeptide(L)' 'GDLSSRRGRIEGMEANGNAQNIRAQVPLSEMFGYSTDLRSRTQGRATYTMQFHSYQQVPEVIAQEIIKRVRGE' A
#
# COMPACT_ATOMS: atom_id res chain seq x y z
N GLY A 1 8.12 -6.63 5.78
CA GLY A 1 7.13 -5.69 6.37
C GLY A 1 5.93 -5.60 5.45
N ASP A 2 4.72 -5.39 5.99
CA ASP A 2 3.46 -5.42 5.21
C ASP A 2 3.45 -4.45 4.02
N LEU A 3 3.81 -3.19 4.30
CA LEU A 3 3.84 -2.14 3.30
C LEU A 3 4.84 -2.48 2.19
N SER A 4 6.00 -3.06 2.52
CA SER A 4 6.97 -3.50 1.51
C SER A 4 6.45 -4.65 0.64
N SER A 5 5.71 -5.60 1.21
CA SER A 5 5.07 -6.68 0.41
C SER A 5 3.99 -6.13 -0.52
N ARG A 6 3.32 -5.04 -0.14
CA ARG A 6 2.34 -4.32 -0.95
C ARG A 6 2.98 -3.36 -1.96
N ARG A 7 4.27 -3.55 -2.28
CA ARG A 7 5.06 -2.65 -3.16
C ARG A 7 5.11 -1.20 -2.67
N GLY A 8 4.94 -1.01 -1.37
CA GLY A 8 5.00 0.28 -0.71
C GLY A 8 6.43 0.75 -0.49
N ARG A 9 6.67 2.03 -0.78
CA ARG A 9 7.90 2.72 -0.47
C ARG A 9 7.73 3.53 0.81
N ILE A 10 8.49 3.16 1.84
CA ILE A 10 8.51 3.89 3.12
C ILE A 10 9.29 5.19 2.90
N GLU A 11 8.66 6.32 3.23
CA GLU A 11 9.27 7.65 3.17
C GLU A 11 9.91 8.02 4.51
N GLY A 12 9.31 7.57 5.61
CA GLY A 12 9.82 7.84 6.95
C GLY A 12 9.07 7.07 8.02
N MET A 13 9.74 6.90 9.15
CA MET A 13 9.18 6.38 10.39
C MET A 13 9.55 7.33 11.52
N GLU A 14 8.54 7.88 12.18
CA GLU A 14 8.67 8.82 13.29
C GLU A 14 8.13 8.16 14.57
N ALA A 15 8.90 8.23 15.66
CA ALA A 15 8.40 7.80 16.96
C ALA A 15 7.42 8.84 17.51
N ASN A 16 6.25 8.39 17.97
CA ASN A 16 5.25 9.22 18.62
C ASN A 16 4.83 8.57 19.95
N GLY A 17 5.60 8.86 21.00
CA GLY A 17 5.43 8.22 22.31
C GLY A 17 5.53 6.70 22.20
N ASN A 18 4.45 6.00 22.56
CA ASN A 18 4.37 4.54 22.48
C ASN A 18 3.93 4.00 21.10
N ALA A 19 3.76 4.87 20.11
CA ALA A 19 3.39 4.53 18.75
C ALA A 19 4.49 4.89 17.75
N GLN A 20 4.40 4.31 16.55
CA GLN A 20 5.25 4.67 15.41
C GLN A 20 4.33 5.22 14.32
N ASN A 21 4.64 6.41 13.82
CA ASN A 21 4.00 6.98 12.66
C ASN A 21 4.80 6.62 11.42
N ILE A 22 4.16 5.94 10.46
CA ILE A 22 4.81 5.45 9.25
C ILE A 22 4.19 6.17 8.05
N ARG A 23 5.02 6.89 7.29
CA ARG A 23 4.63 7.49 6.02
C ARG A 23 5.15 6.61 4.89
N ALA A 24 4.26 6.21 3.99
CA ALA A 24 4.61 5.39 2.85
C ALA A 24 3.72 5.70 1.65
N GLN A 25 4.30 5.60 0.46
CA GLN A 25 3.56 5.59 -0.79
C GLN A 25 3.31 4.15 -1.20
N VAL A 26 2.05 3.78 -1.43
CA VAL A 26 1.66 2.42 -1.81
C VAL A 26 0.74 2.50 -3.03
N PRO A 27 0.93 1.65 -4.07
CA PRO A 27 -0.01 1.58 -5.17
C PRO A 27 -1.42 1.25 -4.66
N LEU A 28 -2.42 2.00 -5.11
CA LEU A 28 -3.81 1.80 -4.65
C LEU A 28 -4.33 0.37 -4.91
N SER A 29 -3.88 -0.26 -6.01
CA SER A 29 -4.19 -1.65 -6.35
C SER A 29 -3.74 -2.66 -5.29
N GLU A 30 -2.75 -2.31 -4.47
CA GLU A 30 -2.20 -3.14 -3.41
C GLU A 30 -2.81 -2.81 -2.04
N MET A 31 -3.75 -1.88 -1.94
CA MET A 31 -4.36 -1.46 -0.65
C MET A 31 -5.72 -2.13 -0.37
N PHE A 32 -6.24 -2.92 -1.31
CA PHE A 32 -7.43 -3.72 -1.05
C PHE A 32 -7.18 -4.68 0.14
N GLY A 33 -8.14 -4.72 1.07
CA GLY A 33 -8.05 -5.53 2.30
C GLY A 33 -7.12 -4.97 3.39
N TYR A 34 -6.46 -3.83 3.17
CA TYR A 34 -5.47 -3.30 4.13
C TYR A 34 -6.05 -3.01 5.52
N SER A 35 -7.31 -2.56 5.62
CA SER A 35 -7.97 -2.32 6.91
C SER A 35 -8.05 -3.58 7.78
N THR A 36 -8.41 -4.72 7.18
CA THR A 36 -8.50 -6.01 7.88
C THR A 36 -7.13 -6.48 8.34
N ASP A 37 -6.14 -6.41 7.46
CA ASP A 37 -4.77 -6.82 7.75
C ASP A 37 -4.13 -5.97 8.86
N LEU A 38 -4.31 -4.64 8.78
CA LEU A 38 -3.81 -3.72 9.80
C LEU A 38 -4.43 -4.02 11.16
N ARG A 39 -5.75 -4.23 11.21
CA ARG A 39 -6.47 -4.57 12.44
C ARG A 39 -5.94 -5.87 13.03
N SER A 40 -5.78 -6.91 12.23
CA SER A 40 -5.25 -8.21 12.66
C SER A 40 -3.85 -8.09 13.25
N ARG A 41 -2.93 -7.38 12.56
CA ARG A 41 -1.54 -7.24 12.99
C ARG A 41 -1.35 -6.36 14.22
N THR A 42 -2.24 -5.40 14.42
CA THR A 42 -2.12 -4.41 15.51
C THR A 42 -3.08 -4.68 16.66
N GLN A 43 -3.75 -5.83 16.64
CA GLN A 43 -4.81 -6.17 17.60
C GLN A 43 -5.88 -5.05 17.69
N GLY A 44 -6.16 -4.42 16.55
CA GLY A 44 -7.12 -3.33 16.39
C GLY A 44 -6.71 -1.98 16.97
N ARG A 45 -5.43 -1.79 17.31
CA ARG A 45 -4.95 -0.56 17.95
C ARG A 45 -4.45 0.50 16.97
N ALA A 46 -4.06 0.12 15.76
CA ALA A 46 -3.57 1.07 14.77
C ALA A 46 -4.69 1.69 13.94
N THR A 47 -4.45 2.91 13.51
CA THR A 47 -5.27 3.65 12.55
C THR A 47 -4.43 3.98 11.32
N TYR A 48 -5.10 4.25 10.20
CA TYR A 48 -4.44 4.69 8.99
C TYR A 48 -5.33 5.67 8.22
N THR A 49 -4.71 6.49 7.40
CA THR A 49 -5.36 7.36 6.42
C THR A 49 -4.73 7.13 5.06
N MET A 50 -5.55 7.17 4.00
CA MET A 50 -5.09 7.08 2.62
C MET A 50 -5.57 8.31 1.86
N GLN A 51 -4.67 8.94 1.12
CA GLN A 51 -4.95 10.07 0.26
C GLN A 51 -4.23 9.86 -1.08
N PHE A 52 -4.87 10.28 -2.16
CA PHE A 52 -4.22 10.28 -3.47
C PHE A 52 -3.03 11.23 -3.46
N HIS A 53 -1.88 10.76 -3.95
CA HIS A 53 -0.66 11.56 -4.07
C HIS A 53 -0.36 11.85 -5.55
N SER A 54 -0.13 10.81 -6.34
CA SER A 54 0.26 10.94 -7.76
C SER A 54 0.03 9.64 -8.53
N TYR A 55 0.04 9.74 -9.86
CA TYR A 55 0.17 8.57 -10.73
C TYR A 55 1.64 8.19 -10.88
N GLN A 56 1.90 6.89 -11.03
CA GLN A 56 3.23 6.35 -11.30
C GLN A 56 3.12 5.26 -12.37
N GLN A 57 4.17 5.12 -13.17
CA GLN A 57 4.25 4.05 -14.15
C GLN A 57 4.22 2.68 -13.45
N VAL A 58 3.31 1.82 -13.90
CA VAL A 58 3.24 0.44 -13.43
C VAL A 58 4.39 -0.37 -14.04
N PRO A 59 4.93 -1.36 -13.30
CA PRO A 59 5.91 -2.30 -13.86
C PRO A 59 5.39 -2.96 -15.14
N GLU A 60 6.28 -3.17 -16.11
CA GLU A 60 5.93 -3.66 -17.45
C GLU A 60 5.16 -4.98 -17.43
N VAL A 61 5.54 -5.91 -16.54
CA VAL A 61 4.86 -7.20 -16.37
C VAL A 61 3.37 -7.02 -16.06
N ILE A 62 3.04 -6.11 -15.15
CA ILE A 62 1.66 -5.82 -14.73
C ILE A 62 0.94 -5.01 -15.82
N ALA A 63 1.65 -4.10 -16.49
CA ALA A 63 1.10 -3.34 -17.61
C ALA A 63 0.62 -4.27 -18.73
N GLN A 64 1.43 -5.25 -19.11
CA GLN A 64 1.09 -6.23 -20.13
C GLN A 64 -0.11 -7.08 -19.73
N GLU A 65 -0.19 -7.52 -18.47
CA GLU A 65 -1.34 -8.27 -17.95
C GLU A 65 -2.64 -7.45 -18.02
N ILE A 66 -2.59 -6.18 -17.62
CA ILE A 66 -3.72 -5.26 -17.70
C ILE A 66 -4.14 -5.06 -19.16
N ILE A 67 -3.19 -4.83 -20.07
CA ILE A 67 -3.46 -4.62 -21.49
C ILE A 67 -4.13 -5.86 -22.11
N LYS A 68 -3.61 -7.06 -21.82
CA LYS A 68 -4.19 -8.33 -22.28
C LYS A 68 -5.63 -8.49 -21.79
N ARG A 69 -5.85 -8.31 -20.48
CA ARG A 69 -7.18 -8.39 -19.86
C ARG A 69 -8.18 -7.42 -20.47
N VAL A 70 -7.75 -6.19 -20.78
CA VAL A 70 -8.62 -5.16 -21.39
C VAL A 70 -8.91 -5.47 -22.86
N ARG A 71 -7.95 -6.06 -23.58
CA ARG A 71 -8.11 -6.45 -24.99
C ARG A 71 -8.85 -7.77 -25.18
N GLY A 72 -9.03 -8.57 -24.13
CA GLY A 72 -9.72 -9.86 -24.17
C GLY A 72 -8.85 -11.02 -24.66
N GLU A 73 -7.52 -10.89 -24.54
CA GLU A 73 -6.51 -11.92 -24.84
C GLU A 73 -6.06 -12.68 -23.59
#